data_AF-A0A3C0BST4-F1
#
_entry.id   AF-A0A3C0BST4-F1
#
_cell.length_a   1.000
_cell.length_b   1.000
_cell.length_c   1.000
_cell.angle_alpha   90.00
_cell.angle_beta   90.00
_cell.angle_gamma   90.00
#
_symmetry.space_group_name_H-M   'P 1'
#
loop_
_entity.id
_entity.type
_entity.pdbx_description
1 polymer ?
#
loop_
_entity_poly.entity_id
_entity_poly.type
_entity_poly.pdbx_seq_one_letter_code
_entity_poly.pdbx_strand_id
1 'polypeptide(L)'
;MSEEWRTPGFVVAATGLRVEARIAARSARVRAIAGGGKAEELERLLRQAIAGGGEAIISFGLAAGLAPGMAAGTCLVGSDVLHAGKSYRADAAWTARLEEMLAGERVAIAGVDR
;
A
#
# COMPACT_ATOMS: atom_id res chain seq x y z
N MET A 1 27.05 -24.45 -9.78
CA MET A 1 26.59 -24.01 -11.11
C MET A 1 25.08 -23.95 -11.09
N SER A 2 24.52 -22.74 -10.93
CA SER A 2 23.27 -22.21 -11.51
C SER A 2 22.80 -21.06 -10.63
N GLU A 3 23.36 -19.87 -10.84
CA GLU A 3 22.74 -18.62 -10.39
C GLU A 3 21.47 -18.45 -11.21
N GLU A 4 20.34 -18.83 -10.63
CA GLU A 4 19.03 -18.62 -11.22
C GLU A 4 18.81 -17.10 -11.30
N TRP A 5 18.90 -16.53 -12.51
CA TRP A 5 18.57 -15.14 -12.76
C TRP A 5 17.08 -14.93 -12.51
N ARG A 6 16.69 -14.74 -11.24
CA ARG A 6 15.37 -14.20 -10.91
C ARG A 6 15.28 -12.82 -11.53
N THR A 7 14.35 -12.64 -12.47
CA THR A 7 13.85 -11.31 -12.79
C THR A 7 13.53 -10.65 -11.45
N PRO A 8 14.15 -9.50 -11.13
CA PRO A 8 13.95 -8.94 -9.81
C PRO A 8 12.49 -8.54 -9.67
N GLY A 9 11.84 -8.93 -8.57
CA GLY A 9 10.40 -8.74 -8.41
C GLY A 9 9.98 -7.28 -8.33
N PHE A 10 8.68 -7.08 -8.13
CA PHE A 10 8.06 -5.75 -8.13
C PHE A 10 7.18 -5.54 -6.90
N VAL A 11 6.94 -4.28 -6.58
CA VAL A 11 5.98 -3.86 -5.56
C VAL A 11 4.60 -3.72 -6.20
N VAL A 12 3.58 -4.29 -5.56
CA VAL A 12 2.19 -4.13 -5.93
C VAL A 12 1.61 -2.93 -5.17
N ALA A 13 1.23 -1.87 -5.89
CA ALA A 13 0.56 -0.72 -5.28
C ALA A 13 -0.97 -0.91 -5.36
N ALA A 14 -1.60 -1.20 -4.23
CA ALA A 14 -3.06 -1.22 -4.12
C ALA A 14 -3.58 0.20 -3.89
N THR A 15 -4.51 0.65 -4.73
CA THR A 15 -5.04 2.02 -4.67
C THR A 15 -6.56 2.06 -4.65
N GLY A 16 -7.11 3.13 -4.09
CA GLY A 16 -8.55 3.36 -4.05
C GLY A 16 -9.09 3.89 -5.38
N LEU A 17 -8.30 4.72 -6.07
CA LEU A 17 -8.69 5.45 -7.27
C LEU A 17 -7.79 5.13 -8.47
N ARG A 18 -8.32 5.31 -9.67
CA ARG A 18 -7.55 5.14 -10.92
C ARG A 18 -6.43 6.17 -11.08
N VAL A 19 -6.63 7.38 -10.56
CA VAL A 19 -5.62 8.45 -10.60
C VAL A 19 -4.41 8.10 -9.73
N GLU A 20 -4.64 7.54 -8.54
CA GLU A 20 -3.60 7.03 -7.66
C GLU A 20 -2.80 5.91 -8.34
N ALA A 21 -3.49 4.95 -8.97
CA ALA A 21 -2.85 3.86 -9.71
C ALA A 21 -1.96 4.39 -10.85
N ARG A 22 -2.45 5.40 -11.59
CA ARG A 22 -1.66 6.05 -12.66
C ARG A 22 -0.39 6.69 -12.12
N ILE A 23 -0.44 7.34 -10.96
CA ILE A 23 0.74 7.94 -10.32
C ILE A 23 1.73 6.86 -9.90
N ALA A 24 1.26 5.83 -9.18
CA ALA A 24 2.10 4.73 -8.71
C ALA A 24 2.80 3.98 -9.87
N ALA A 25 2.09 3.76 -10.97
CA ALA A 25 2.60 3.07 -12.17
C ALA A 25 3.73 3.83 -12.91
N ARG A 26 4.04 5.08 -12.54
CA ARG A 26 5.20 5.82 -13.09
C ARG A 26 6.53 5.26 -12.61
N SER A 27 6.54 4.46 -11.53
CA SER A 27 7.75 3.83 -11.01
C SER A 27 8.01 2.49 -11.70
N ALA A 28 9.22 2.30 -12.25
CA ALA A 28 9.56 1.15 -13.10
C ALA A 28 9.33 -0.23 -12.43
N ARG A 29 9.49 -0.31 -11.10
CA ARG A 29 9.35 -1.52 -10.29
C ARG A 29 8.03 -1.59 -9.51
N VAL A 30 7.04 -0.81 -9.90
CA VAL A 30 5.70 -0.82 -9.31
C VAL A 30 4.69 -1.32 -10.33
N ARG A 31 3.73 -2.12 -9.88
CA ARG A 31 2.54 -2.51 -10.63
C ARG A 31 1.32 -2.09 -9.81
N ALA A 32 0.51 -1.19 -10.35
CA ALA A 32 -0.60 -0.60 -9.61
C ALA A 32 -1.94 -1.30 -9.92
N ILE A 33 -2.77 -1.48 -8.89
CA ILE A 33 -4.11 -2.05 -8.98
C ILE A 33 -5.07 -1.06 -8.32
N ALA A 34 -6.05 -0.56 -9.08
CA ALA A 34 -7.14 0.25 -8.53
C ALA A 34 -8.32 -0.64 -8.13
N GLY A 35 -8.58 -0.76 -6.82
CA GLY A 35 -9.56 -1.69 -6.26
C GLY A 35 -10.51 -1.09 -5.22
N GLY A 36 -10.52 0.23 -5.04
CA GLY A 36 -11.40 0.91 -4.08
C GLY A 36 -12.87 0.49 -4.24
N GLY A 37 -13.51 0.15 -3.12
CA GLY A 37 -14.91 -0.28 -3.10
C GLY A 37 -15.20 -1.67 -3.69
N LYS A 38 -14.19 -2.43 -4.15
CA LYS A 38 -14.38 -3.78 -4.73
C LYS A 38 -13.44 -4.82 -4.09
N ALA A 39 -13.79 -5.30 -2.89
CA ALA A 39 -12.88 -6.07 -2.04
C ALA A 39 -12.48 -7.40 -2.69
N GLU A 40 -13.46 -8.17 -3.15
CA GLU A 40 -13.23 -9.47 -3.80
C GLU A 40 -12.36 -9.34 -5.05
N GLU A 41 -12.61 -8.31 -5.86
CA GLU A 41 -11.82 -8.06 -7.08
C GLU A 41 -10.40 -7.60 -6.74
N LEU A 42 -10.23 -6.73 -5.74
CA LEU A 42 -8.92 -6.31 -5.26
C LEU A 42 -8.13 -7.52 -4.74
N GLU A 43 -8.75 -8.38 -3.93
CA GLU A 43 -8.13 -9.60 -3.42
C GLU A 43 -7.69 -10.52 -4.56
N ARG A 44 -8.57 -10.76 -5.54
CA ARG A 44 -8.27 -11.60 -6.70
C ARG A 44 -7.09 -11.05 -7.49
N LEU A 45 -7.05 -9.75 -7.76
CA LEU A 45 -5.96 -9.10 -8.49
C LEU A 45 -4.64 -9.10 -7.71
N LEU A 46 -4.69 -8.91 -6.38
CA LEU A 46 -3.50 -9.01 -5.51
C LEU A 46 -2.91 -10.42 -5.54
N ARG A 47 -3.75 -11.45 -5.41
CA ARG A 47 -3.31 -12.86 -5.50
C ARG A 47 -2.65 -13.17 -6.84
N GLN A 48 -3.22 -12.67 -7.94
CA GLN A 48 -2.63 -12.81 -9.27
C GLN A 48 -1.29 -12.09 -9.40
N ALA A 49 -1.17 -10.87 -8.88
CA ALA A 49 0.08 -10.11 -8.91
C ALA A 49 1.18 -10.77 -8.08
N ILE A 50 0.85 -11.30 -6.90
CA ILE A 50 1.78 -12.09 -6.08
C ILE A 50 2.25 -13.32 -6.84
N ALA A 51 1.32 -14.10 -7.41
CA ALA A 51 1.66 -15.28 -8.21
C ALA A 51 2.54 -14.95 -9.44
N GLY A 52 2.41 -13.73 -9.97
CA GLY A 52 3.22 -13.21 -11.08
C GLY A 52 4.59 -12.63 -10.69
N GLY A 53 5.02 -12.75 -9.43
CA GLY A 53 6.33 -12.26 -8.96
C GLY A 53 6.30 -10.95 -8.17
N GLY A 54 5.13 -10.55 -7.67
CA GLY A 54 5.01 -9.47 -6.70
C GLY A 54 5.66 -9.86 -5.38
N GLU A 55 6.63 -9.07 -4.92
CA GLU A 55 7.43 -9.37 -3.72
C GLU A 55 6.95 -8.61 -2.48
N ALA A 56 6.19 -7.52 -2.67
CA ALA A 56 5.63 -6.73 -1.59
C ALA A 56 4.35 -6.02 -2.03
N ILE A 57 3.49 -5.67 -1.07
CA ILE A 57 2.27 -4.89 -1.32
C ILE A 57 2.36 -3.58 -0.52
N ILE A 58 2.01 -2.46 -1.16
CA ILE A 58 1.83 -1.17 -0.50
C ILE A 58 0.43 -0.63 -0.81
N SER A 59 -0.27 -0.15 0.22
CA SER A 59 -1.46 0.67 0.03
C SER A 59 -1.01 2.09 -0.29
N PHE A 60 -1.42 2.63 -1.44
CA PHE A 60 -1.06 3.97 -1.89
C PHE A 60 -2.29 4.75 -2.31
N GLY A 61 -2.52 5.90 -1.68
CA GLY A 61 -3.66 6.73 -2.01
C GLY A 61 -3.92 7.84 -1.01
N LEU A 62 -5.05 8.50 -1.20
CA LEU A 62 -5.57 9.52 -0.31
C LEU A 62 -6.27 8.86 0.88
N ALA A 63 -6.13 9.49 2.05
CA ALA A 63 -6.86 9.12 3.25
C ALA A 63 -7.65 10.34 3.75
N ALA A 64 -8.83 10.09 4.30
CA ALA A 64 -9.55 11.12 5.06
C ALA A 64 -8.97 11.18 6.48
N GLY A 65 -8.67 12.39 6.96
CA GLY A 65 -8.22 12.60 8.33
C GLY A 65 -9.35 12.29 9.31
N LEU A 66 -9.17 11.27 10.15
CA LEU A 66 -10.08 10.95 11.25
C LEU A 66 -9.61 11.53 12.58
N ALA A 67 -8.28 11.64 12.78
CA ALA A 67 -7.71 12.20 13.99
C ALA A 67 -7.84 13.74 14.01
N PRO A 68 -8.24 14.35 15.15
CA PRO A 68 -8.27 15.79 15.30
C PRO A 68 -6.89 16.41 15.03
N GLY A 69 -6.87 17.56 14.34
CA GLY A 69 -5.63 18.31 14.08
C GLY A 69 -4.86 17.89 12.82
N MET A 70 -5.30 16.86 12.09
CA MET A 70 -4.70 16.52 10.79
C MET A 70 -5.07 17.53 9.71
N ALA A 71 -4.07 18.24 9.20
CA ALA A 71 -4.24 19.15 8.07
C ALA A 71 -4.33 18.40 6.74
N ALA A 72 -5.05 18.97 5.77
CA ALA A 72 -5.02 18.48 4.39
C ALA A 72 -3.59 18.62 3.83
N GLY A 73 -3.12 17.58 3.12
CA GLY A 73 -1.79 17.55 2.53
C GLY A 73 -0.72 16.92 3.43
N THR A 74 -1.02 16.58 4.68
CA THR A 74 -0.10 15.80 5.52
C THR A 74 0.21 14.45 4.86
N CYS A 75 1.50 14.11 4.75
CA CYS A 75 1.94 12.82 4.27
C CYS A 75 1.87 11.80 5.39
N LEU A 76 1.04 10.77 5.22
CA LEU A 76 0.82 9.74 6.24
C LEU A 76 1.57 8.45 5.88
N VAL A 77 2.19 7.84 6.88
CA VAL A 77 2.81 6.52 6.77
C VAL A 77 2.07 5.54 7.68
N GLY A 78 1.30 4.64 7.06
CA GLY A 78 0.52 3.64 7.80
C GLY A 78 1.42 2.61 8.51
N SER A 79 1.34 2.53 9.84
CA SER A 79 2.00 1.47 10.63
C SER A 79 1.13 0.24 10.81
N ASP A 80 -0.19 0.44 10.89
CA ASP A 80 -1.16 -0.61 11.17
C ASP A 80 -2.49 -0.28 10.50
N VAL A 81 -3.24 -1.31 10.09
CA VAL A 81 -4.66 -1.17 9.73
C VAL A 81 -5.52 -1.67 10.89
N LEU A 82 -6.43 -0.84 11.40
CA LEU A 82 -7.38 -1.18 12.44
C LEU A 82 -8.74 -1.51 11.80
N HIS A 83 -9.21 -2.75 11.93
CA HIS A 83 -10.48 -3.17 11.33
C HIS A 83 -11.13 -4.28 12.13
N ALA A 84 -12.44 -4.18 12.39
CA ALA A 84 -13.23 -5.16 13.14
C ALA A 84 -12.57 -5.60 14.47
N GLY A 85 -12.06 -4.64 15.23
CA GLY A 85 -11.37 -4.88 16.51
C GLY A 85 -10.00 -5.56 16.40
N LYS A 86 -9.48 -5.75 15.19
CA LYS A 86 -8.16 -6.32 14.92
C LYS A 86 -7.19 -5.25 14.41
N SER A 87 -5.91 -5.47 14.67
CA SER A 87 -4.81 -4.67 14.15
C SER A 87 -3.97 -5.54 13.21
N TYR A 88 -3.72 -5.03 12.00
CA TYR A 88 -2.88 -5.66 10.98
C TYR A 88 -1.63 -4.79 10.80
N ARG A 89 -0.51 -5.26 11.33
CA ARG A 89 0.76 -4.51 11.29
C ARG A 89 1.35 -4.50 9.88
N ALA A 90 1.87 -3.35 9.47
CA ALA A 90 2.76 -3.23 8.32
C ALA A 90 4.18 -3.71 8.67
N ASP A 91 5.02 -3.89 7.65
CA ASP A 91 6.44 -4.21 7.86
C ASP A 91 7.17 -3.04 8.53
N ALA A 92 7.72 -3.29 9.72
CA ALA A 92 8.28 -2.22 10.56
C ALA A 92 9.50 -1.53 9.94
N ALA A 93 10.36 -2.28 9.24
CA ALA A 93 11.55 -1.72 8.61
C ALA A 93 11.17 -0.85 7.41
N TRP A 94 10.19 -1.31 6.62
CA TRP A 94 9.68 -0.55 5.48
C TRP A 94 8.94 0.71 5.93
N THR A 95 8.09 0.62 6.96
CA THR A 95 7.40 1.77 7.57
C THR A 95 8.40 2.82 8.07
N ALA A 96 9.43 2.42 8.83
CA ALA A 96 10.43 3.36 9.34
C ALA A 96 11.20 4.06 8.20
N ARG A 97 11.55 3.32 7.14
CA ARG A 97 12.22 3.90 5.98
C ARG A 97 11.34 4.89 5.23
N LEU A 98 10.05 4.61 5.07
CA LEU A 98 9.11 5.51 4.40
C LEU A 98 8.87 6.78 5.21
N GLU A 99 8.74 6.66 6.53
CA GLU A 99 8.62 7.80 7.45
C GLU A 99 9.80 8.76 7.30
N GLU A 100 11.03 8.25 7.34
CA GLU A 100 12.24 9.05 7.17
C GLU A 100 12.31 9.70 5.78
N MET A 101 12.09 8.92 4.71
CA MET A 101 12.22 9.40 3.34
C MET A 101 11.18 10.46 2.95
N LEU A 102 9.97 10.37 3.50
CA LEU A 102 8.86 11.25 3.16
C LEU A 102 8.69 12.41 4.15
N ALA A 103 9.47 12.43 5.25
CA ALA A 103 9.16 13.23 6.44
C ALA A 103 7.68 13.07 6.84
N GLY A 104 7.19 11.83 6.76
CA GLY A 104 5.78 11.49 6.94
C GLY A 104 5.42 11.29 8.40
N GLU A 105 4.13 11.43 8.72
CA GLU A 105 3.61 11.15 10.05
C GLU A 105 3.18 9.69 10.14
N ARG A 106 3.80 8.93 11.05
CA ARG A 106 3.43 7.53 11.29
C ARG A 106 2.09 7.45 12.01
N VAL A 107 1.12 6.76 11.41
CA VAL A 107 -0.25 6.67 11.93
C VAL A 107 -0.84 5.27 11.78
N ALA A 108 -1.82 4.94 12.62
CA ALA A 108 -2.73 3.83 12.36
C ALA A 108 -3.82 4.24 11.37
N ILE A 109 -4.16 3.36 10.43
CA ILE A 109 -5.18 3.59 9.41
C ILE A 109 -6.45 2.82 9.77
N ALA A 110 -7.60 3.48 9.78
CA ALA A 110 -8.87 2.80 9.97
C ALA A 110 -9.28 2.04 8.69
N GLY A 111 -9.63 0.76 8.83
CA GLY A 111 -10.32 0.01 7.80
C GLY A 111 -11.78 0.44 7.68
N VAL A 112 -12.39 0.11 6.54
CA VAL A 112 -13.82 0.37 6.30
C VAL A 112 -14.61 -0.90 6.54
N ASP A 113 -15.64 -0.82 7.38
CA ASP A 113 -16.63 -1.87 7.51
C ASP A 113 -17.55 -1.82 6.29
N ARG A 114 -17.75 -2.97 5.63
CA ARG A 114 -18.75 -3.12 4.57
C ARG A 114 -19.89 -3.98 5.06
#